data_AF-A0A8C4QAH3-F1
#
_entry.id   AF-A0A8C4QAH3-F1
#
_cell.length_a   1.000
_cell.length_b   1.000
_cell.length_c   1.000
_cell.angle_alpha   90.00
_cell.angle_beta   90.00
_cell.angle_gamma   90.00
#
_symmetry.space_group_name_H-M   'P 1'
#
loop_
_entity.id
_entity.type
_entity.pdbx_description
1 polymer ?
#
loop_
_entity_poly.entity_id
_entity_poly.type
_entity_poly.pdbx_seq_one_letter_code
_entity_poly.pdbx_strand_id
1 'polypeptide(L)'
;MHKLDYRWVFTVEEMMPHVSHLSGIHTKNLFLRDKKKKGLWLVSCRHDRPINLNELSKQLGMGSGALRFADETIMLKTLCVGQGCVSPLALFKDTGSQVTLVLDAAFLKDSSTRLHFHPMSNSATLGLECRNFLHFVHATGHEPIVIDFGE
;
A
#
# COMPACT_ATOMS: atom_id res chain seq x y z
N MET A 1 -3.17 17.47 -7.35
CA MET A 1 -3.59 16.06 -7.51
C MET A 1 -3.67 15.77 -8.99
N HIS A 2 -2.92 14.78 -9.49
CA HIS A 2 -2.97 14.38 -10.92
C HIS A 2 -3.59 13.00 -10.99
N LYS A 3 -4.71 12.87 -11.72
CA LYS A 3 -5.42 11.61 -11.95
C LYS A 3 -5.30 11.28 -13.43
N LEU A 4 -4.83 10.08 -13.74
CA LEU A 4 -4.81 9.52 -15.10
C LEU A 4 -5.76 8.33 -15.13
N ASP A 5 -6.70 8.35 -16.07
CA ASP A 5 -7.65 7.27 -16.33
C ASP A 5 -7.20 6.47 -17.57
N TYR A 6 -7.27 5.14 -17.51
CA TYR A 6 -6.95 4.24 -18.62
C TYR A 6 -7.94 3.05 -18.68
N ARG A 7 -7.97 2.36 -19.83
CA ARG A 7 -8.81 1.16 -20.03
C ARG A 7 -8.38 0.07 -19.04
N TRP A 8 -9.33 -0.72 -18.53
CA TRP A 8 -9.07 -1.76 -17.53
C TRP A 8 -7.89 -2.65 -17.93
N VAL A 9 -6.87 -2.69 -17.08
CA VAL A 9 -5.70 -3.57 -17.20
C VAL A 9 -5.68 -4.50 -16.00
N PHE A 10 -5.45 -5.78 -16.26
CA PHE A 10 -5.50 -6.84 -15.24
C PHE A 10 -4.11 -7.15 -14.68
N THR A 11 -3.05 -6.75 -15.40
CA THR A 11 -1.66 -6.97 -14.98
C THR A 11 -0.90 -5.66 -14.85
N VAL A 12 0.19 -5.72 -14.09
CA VAL A 12 1.14 -4.60 -13.96
C VAL A 12 1.76 -4.31 -15.31
N GLU A 13 2.14 -5.35 -16.03
CA GLU A 13 2.79 -5.28 -17.34
C GLU A 13 1.93 -4.52 -18.36
N GLU A 14 0.62 -4.71 -18.32
CA GLU A 14 -0.34 -3.96 -19.14
C GLU A 14 -0.48 -2.50 -18.72
N MET A 15 -0.30 -2.19 -17.44
CA MET A 15 -0.37 -0.82 -16.93
C MET A 15 0.88 0.01 -17.22
N MET A 16 2.07 -0.61 -17.11
CA MET A 16 3.36 0.08 -17.16
C MET A 16 3.53 1.00 -18.40
N PRO A 17 3.12 0.64 -19.62
CA PRO A 17 3.17 1.53 -20.77
C PRO A 17 2.41 2.85 -20.60
N HIS A 18 1.35 2.86 -19.77
CA HIS A 18 0.51 4.04 -19.53
C HIS A 18 1.04 4.95 -18.42
N VAL A 19 1.90 4.44 -17.53
CA VAL A 19 2.30 5.16 -16.32
C VAL A 19 3.81 5.35 -16.19
N SER A 20 4.62 4.66 -16.99
CA SER A 20 6.09 4.70 -16.94
C SER A 20 6.69 6.08 -17.21
N HIS A 21 5.97 6.95 -17.92
CA HIS A 21 6.39 8.33 -18.17
C HIS A 21 6.18 9.25 -16.96
N LEU A 22 5.47 8.78 -15.92
CA LEU A 22 5.26 9.54 -14.70
C LEU A 22 6.49 9.45 -13.81
N SER A 23 7.11 10.58 -13.55
CA SER A 23 8.18 10.65 -12.55
C SER A 23 7.65 10.35 -11.15
N GLY A 24 8.48 9.71 -10.34
CA GLY A 24 8.17 9.33 -8.97
C GLY A 24 8.19 7.81 -8.76
N ILE A 25 7.54 7.37 -7.70
CA ILE A 25 7.53 5.98 -7.24
C ILE A 25 6.16 5.37 -7.51
N HIS A 26 6.13 4.34 -8.34
CA HIS A 26 4.97 3.45 -8.46
C HIS A 26 4.93 2.51 -7.26
N THR A 27 3.75 2.35 -6.69
CA THR A 27 3.57 1.56 -5.47
C THR A 27 2.86 0.25 -5.74
N LYS A 28 3.11 -0.75 -4.89
CA LYS A 28 2.23 -1.90 -4.73
C LYS A 28 1.83 -2.03 -3.27
N ASN A 29 0.68 -2.68 -3.06
CA ASN A 29 0.08 -2.77 -1.75
C ASN A 29 -0.23 -4.23 -1.41
N LEU A 30 0.21 -4.68 -0.24
CA LEU A 30 -0.05 -6.03 0.28
C LEU A 30 -0.95 -5.93 1.49
N PHE A 31 -2.12 -6.57 1.44
CA PHE A 31 -2.99 -6.69 2.59
C PHE A 31 -2.78 -8.03 3.28
N LEU A 32 -2.27 -7.97 4.51
CA LEU A 32 -1.80 -9.11 5.28
C LEU A 32 -2.55 -9.22 6.60
N ARG A 33 -2.51 -10.41 7.18
CA ARG A 33 -2.97 -10.67 8.54
C ARG A 33 -1.99 -11.50 9.33
N ASP A 34 -1.98 -11.28 10.63
CA ASP A 34 -1.33 -12.17 11.60
C ASP A 34 -2.08 -13.51 11.66
N LYS A 35 -1.34 -14.62 11.65
CA LYS A 35 -1.88 -15.97 11.86
C LYS A 35 -2.42 -16.19 13.28
N LYS A 36 -1.79 -15.59 14.30
CA LYS A 36 -2.09 -15.79 15.73
C LYS A 36 -2.95 -14.70 16.32
N LYS A 37 -2.54 -13.42 16.20
CA LYS A 37 -3.21 -12.30 16.88
C LYS A 37 -4.34 -11.65 16.08
N LYS A 38 -4.57 -12.10 14.84
CA LYS A 38 -5.57 -11.57 13.89
C LYS A 38 -5.41 -10.08 13.54
N GLY A 39 -4.28 -9.44 13.85
CA GLY A 39 -3.99 -8.07 13.41
C GLY A 39 -3.94 -7.96 11.89
N LEU A 40 -4.40 -6.83 11.34
CA LEU A 40 -4.44 -6.53 9.92
C LEU A 40 -3.34 -5.54 9.57
N TRP A 41 -2.70 -5.76 8.42
CA TRP A 41 -1.54 -4.98 8.00
C TRP A 41 -1.69 -4.59 6.54
N LEU A 42 -1.40 -3.34 6.22
CA LEU A 42 -1.32 -2.85 4.85
C LEU A 42 0.10 -2.39 4.58
N VAL A 43 0.83 -3.12 3.74
CA VAL A 43 2.20 -2.76 3.35
C VAL A 43 2.14 -2.01 2.04
N SER A 44 2.63 -0.77 2.00
CA SER A 44 2.80 0.00 0.77
C SER A 44 4.30 0.20 0.51
N CYS A 45 4.75 -0.28 -0.64
CA CYS A 45 6.17 -0.29 -1.03
C CYS A 45 6.34 -0.02 -2.52
N ARG A 46 7.59 0.18 -2.98
CA ARG A 46 7.88 0.34 -4.41
C ARG A 46 7.39 -0.89 -5.19
N HIS A 47 6.86 -0.67 -6.38
CA HIS A 47 6.21 -1.71 -7.17
C HIS A 47 7.13 -2.93 -7.44
N ASP A 48 8.39 -2.69 -7.78
CA ASP A 48 9.41 -3.70 -8.07
C ASP A 48 10.04 -4.33 -6.81
N ARG A 49 9.70 -3.88 -5.61
CA ARG A 49 10.33 -4.31 -4.36
C ARG A 49 9.99 -5.77 -4.03
N PRO A 50 10.93 -6.72 -3.98
CA PRO A 50 10.64 -8.04 -3.46
C PRO A 50 10.37 -7.95 -1.95
N ILE A 51 9.22 -8.47 -1.50
CA ILE A 51 8.86 -8.49 -0.07
C ILE A 51 8.91 -9.91 0.46
N ASN A 52 9.84 -10.18 1.37
CA ASN A 52 9.90 -11.44 2.11
C ASN A 52 9.07 -11.35 3.40
N LEU A 53 7.94 -12.06 3.45
CA LEU A 53 7.02 -12.01 4.60
C LEU A 53 7.65 -12.54 5.91
N ASN A 54 8.61 -13.47 5.82
CA ASN A 54 9.31 -13.96 7.01
C ASN A 54 10.24 -12.89 7.58
N GLU A 55 10.90 -12.11 6.72
CA GLU A 55 11.75 -11.03 7.18
C GLU A 55 10.92 -9.86 7.73
N LEU A 56 9.89 -9.46 6.99
CA LEU A 56 8.93 -8.44 7.44
C LEU A 56 8.33 -8.78 8.81
N SER A 57 7.90 -10.02 9.02
CA SER A 57 7.34 -10.44 10.31
C SER A 57 8.35 -10.41 11.46
N LYS A 58 9.64 -10.65 11.20
CA LYS A 58 10.70 -10.46 12.21
C LYS A 58 10.94 -8.99 12.52
N GLN A 59 11.02 -8.13 11.51
CA GLN A 59 11.20 -6.69 11.69
C GLN A 59 10.03 -6.06 12.46
N LEU A 60 8.82 -6.58 12.27
CA LEU A 60 7.63 -6.19 13.04
C LEU A 60 7.55 -6.85 14.45
N GLY A 61 8.57 -7.60 14.88
CA GLY A 61 8.61 -8.23 16.20
C GLY A 61 7.62 -9.39 16.40
N MET A 62 7.06 -9.94 15.32
CA MET A 62 6.05 -11.01 15.36
C MET A 62 6.67 -12.42 15.30
N GLY A 63 7.92 -12.52 14.87
CA GLY A 63 8.62 -13.78 14.61
C GLY A 63 8.33 -14.34 13.21
N SER A 64 9.19 -15.28 12.76
CA SER A 64 9.13 -15.81 11.39
C SER A 64 7.81 -16.51 11.09
N GLY A 65 7.27 -16.28 9.88
CA GLY A 65 6.07 -16.95 9.39
C GLY A 65 4.77 -16.48 10.03
N ALA A 66 4.77 -15.36 10.77
CA ALA A 66 3.57 -14.83 11.43
C ALA A 66 2.57 -14.16 10.48
N LEU A 67 3.02 -13.69 9.31
CA LEU A 67 2.19 -13.02 8.32
C LEU A 67 1.72 -13.95 7.21
N ARG A 68 0.53 -13.67 6.67
CA ARG A 68 -0.02 -14.23 5.43
C ARG A 68 -0.95 -13.22 4.77
N PHE A 69 -1.28 -13.43 3.50
CA PHE A 69 -2.32 -12.64 2.84
C PHE A 69 -3.67 -12.77 3.56
N ALA A 70 -4.38 -11.65 3.66
CA ALA A 70 -5.76 -11.64 4.12
C ALA A 70 -6.71 -12.00 2.98
N ASP A 71 -7.80 -12.67 3.34
CA ASP A 71 -8.81 -13.11 2.37
C ASP A 71 -9.67 -11.91 1.93
N GLU A 72 -10.29 -12.00 0.75
CA GLU A 72 -11.09 -10.92 0.18
C GLU A 72 -12.23 -10.43 1.07
N THR A 73 -12.91 -11.35 1.77
CA THR A 73 -13.97 -11.01 2.72
C THR A 73 -13.48 -10.05 3.81
N ILE A 74 -12.22 -10.17 4.25
CA ILE A 74 -11.63 -9.27 5.26
C ILE A 74 -11.35 -7.90 4.63
N MET A 75 -10.83 -7.87 3.40
CA MET A 75 -10.59 -6.62 2.65
C MET A 75 -11.88 -5.83 2.45
N LEU A 76 -12.95 -6.48 1.97
CA LEU A 76 -14.25 -5.84 1.76
C LEU A 76 -14.83 -5.31 3.07
N LYS A 77 -14.73 -6.08 4.16
CA LYS A 77 -15.23 -5.66 5.47
C LYS A 77 -14.46 -4.47 6.07
N THR A 78 -13.15 -4.40 5.82
CA THR A 78 -12.26 -3.44 6.51
C THR A 78 -12.02 -2.18 5.68
N LEU A 79 -11.76 -2.35 4.39
CA LEU A 79 -11.34 -1.28 3.48
C LEU A 79 -12.36 -1.02 2.36
N CYS A 80 -13.45 -1.78 2.29
CA CYS A 80 -14.46 -1.69 1.23
C CYS A 80 -13.90 -1.84 -0.20
N VAL A 81 -12.84 -2.63 -0.36
CA VAL A 81 -12.22 -2.93 -1.67
C VAL A 81 -12.06 -4.43 -1.88
N GLY A 82 -12.14 -4.86 -3.14
CA GLY A 82 -11.89 -6.25 -3.54
C GLY A 82 -10.41 -6.54 -3.80
N GLN A 83 -10.10 -7.81 -4.13
CA GLN A 83 -8.75 -8.19 -4.54
C GLN A 83 -8.26 -7.36 -5.75
N GLY A 84 -6.96 -7.06 -5.77
CA GLY A 84 -6.34 -6.22 -6.80
C GLY A 84 -6.60 -4.72 -6.68
N CYS A 85 -7.54 -4.29 -5.84
CA CYS A 85 -7.88 -2.88 -5.63
C CYS A 85 -7.33 -2.31 -4.32
N VAL A 86 -6.47 -3.04 -3.63
CA VAL A 86 -5.89 -2.61 -2.34
C VAL A 86 -5.03 -1.37 -2.53
N SER A 87 -5.28 -0.36 -1.69
CA SER A 87 -4.59 0.92 -1.72
C SER A 87 -4.55 1.53 -0.32
N PRO A 88 -3.45 2.20 0.10
CA PRO A 88 -3.43 2.97 1.35
C PRO A 88 -4.43 4.12 1.32
N LEU A 89 -4.87 4.54 0.13
CA LEU A 89 -5.96 5.49 -0.02
C LEU A 89 -7.31 4.95 0.47
N ALA A 90 -7.45 3.65 0.74
CA ALA A 90 -8.66 3.07 1.32
C ALA A 90 -8.74 3.21 2.85
N LEU A 91 -7.68 3.71 3.51
CA LEU A 91 -7.64 3.81 4.98
C LEU A 91 -8.72 4.73 5.58
N PHE A 92 -9.27 5.68 4.81
CA PHE A 92 -10.42 6.47 5.27
C PHE A 92 -11.69 5.62 5.49
N LYS A 93 -11.74 4.39 4.96
CA LYS A 93 -12.81 3.43 5.24
C LYS A 93 -12.60 2.67 6.55
N ASP A 94 -11.35 2.54 7.02
CA ASP A 94 -11.02 1.89 8.28
C ASP A 94 -11.20 2.84 9.48
N THR A 95 -12.45 3.21 9.73
CA THR A 95 -12.83 4.12 10.82
C THR A 95 -12.54 3.58 12.22
N GLY A 96 -12.26 2.28 12.34
CA GLY A 96 -11.88 1.62 13.59
C GLY A 96 -10.37 1.47 13.79
N SER A 97 -9.55 1.97 12.86
CA SER A 97 -8.09 1.84 12.88
C SER A 97 -7.61 0.42 13.15
N GLN A 98 -8.25 -0.56 12.51
CA GLN A 98 -7.93 -1.98 12.63
C GLN A 98 -6.68 -2.37 11.83
N VAL A 99 -6.32 -1.57 10.83
CA VAL A 99 -5.23 -1.81 9.89
C VAL A 99 -4.00 -1.02 10.31
N THR A 100 -2.90 -1.72 10.58
CA THR A 100 -1.60 -1.09 10.72
C THR A 100 -0.97 -0.86 9.35
N LEU A 101 -0.70 0.39 9.00
CA LEU A 101 0.01 0.76 7.77
C LEU A 101 1.52 0.56 7.96
N VAL A 102 2.16 -0.09 7.00
CA VAL A 102 3.62 -0.21 6.88
C VAL A 102 4.05 0.50 5.60
N LEU A 103 5.00 1.42 5.70
CA LEU A 103 5.53 2.19 4.56
C LEU A 103 7.00 1.86 4.30
N ASP A 104 7.34 1.71 3.02
CA ASP A 104 8.73 1.63 2.56
C ASP A 104 9.45 2.97 2.82
N ALA A 105 10.56 2.92 3.55
CA ALA A 105 11.40 4.08 3.85
C ALA A 105 11.87 4.83 2.59
N ALA A 106 11.93 4.15 1.43
CA ALA A 106 12.24 4.77 0.15
C ALA A 106 11.28 5.92 -0.22
N PHE A 107 10.03 5.89 0.26
CA PHE A 107 9.04 6.95 0.01
C PHE A 107 9.42 8.26 0.71
N LEU A 108 10.17 8.17 1.81
CA LEU A 108 10.45 9.28 2.71
C LEU A 108 11.82 9.95 2.44
N LYS A 109 12.59 9.45 1.47
CA LYS A 109 13.91 10.02 1.11
C LYS A 109 13.83 11.50 0.71
N ASP A 110 12.74 11.89 0.03
CA ASP A 110 12.42 13.29 -0.29
C ASP A 110 10.91 13.51 -0.16
N SER A 111 10.51 14.47 0.67
CA SER A 111 9.10 14.83 0.91
C SER A 111 8.32 15.27 -0.34
N SER A 112 9.02 15.73 -1.37
CA SER A 112 8.48 16.13 -2.67
C SER A 112 8.32 14.95 -3.64
N THR A 113 8.86 13.78 -3.30
CA THR A 113 8.72 12.55 -4.10
C THR A 113 7.25 12.28 -4.40
N ARG A 114 6.93 12.11 -5.67
CA ARG A 114 5.59 11.73 -6.09
C ARG A 114 5.39 10.22 -5.93
N LEU A 115 4.37 9.83 -5.18
CA LEU A 115 3.93 8.46 -5.00
C LEU A 115 2.68 8.24 -5.86
N HIS A 116 2.68 7.14 -6.61
CA HIS A 116 1.61 6.76 -7.51
C HIS A 116 0.90 5.53 -6.95
N PHE A 117 -0.37 5.68 -6.63
CA PHE A 117 -1.23 4.62 -6.10
C PHE A 117 -2.35 4.31 -7.09
N HIS A 118 -2.83 3.06 -7.09
CA HIS A 118 -4.12 2.73 -7.68
C HIS A 118 -5.22 3.21 -6.71
N PRO A 119 -6.13 4.12 -7.09
CA PRO A 119 -7.12 4.69 -6.19
C PRO A 119 -8.33 3.76 -6.10
N MET A 120 -8.14 2.59 -5.47
CA MET A 120 -9.22 1.61 -5.21
C MET A 120 -9.90 1.09 -6.49
N SER A 121 -9.28 1.33 -7.64
CA SER A 121 -9.59 0.80 -8.94
C SER A 121 -8.28 0.61 -9.70
N ASN A 122 -8.17 -0.45 -10.47
CA ASN A 122 -7.07 -0.72 -11.39
C ASN A 122 -7.19 0.09 -12.71
N SER A 123 -8.16 1.00 -12.83
CA SER A 123 -8.39 1.83 -14.03
C SER A 123 -7.85 3.26 -13.91
N ALA A 124 -7.21 3.59 -12.79
CA ALA A 124 -6.65 4.91 -12.58
C ALA A 124 -5.37 4.85 -11.75
N THR A 125 -4.57 5.90 -11.88
CA THR A 125 -3.41 6.14 -11.01
C THR A 125 -3.51 7.55 -10.43
N LEU A 126 -3.36 7.65 -9.11
CA LEU A 126 -3.34 8.91 -8.39
C LEU A 126 -1.93 9.23 -7.94
N GLY A 127 -1.40 10.36 -8.43
CA GLY A 127 -0.12 10.90 -7.98
C GLY A 127 -0.28 11.89 -6.84
N LEU A 128 0.35 11.59 -5.69
CA LEU A 128 0.43 12.47 -4.52
C LEU A 128 1.89 12.69 -4.14
N GLU A 129 2.25 13.90 -3.74
CA GLU A 129 3.55 14.10 -3.08
C GLU A 129 3.54 13.37 -1.73
N CYS A 130 4.69 12.82 -1.33
CA CYS A 130 4.83 12.05 -0.10
C CYS A 130 4.31 12.82 1.13
N ARG A 131 4.62 14.11 1.24
CA ARG A 131 4.08 14.97 2.32
C ARG A 131 2.54 15.00 2.38
N ASN A 132 1.88 15.06 1.24
CA ASN A 132 0.41 15.10 1.18
C ASN A 132 -0.19 13.73 1.45
N PHE A 133 0.49 12.67 1.02
CA PHE A 133 0.11 11.30 1.35
C PHE A 133 0.19 11.04 2.86
N LEU A 134 1.27 11.47 3.53
CA LEU A 134 1.38 11.36 4.98
C LEU A 134 0.31 12.18 5.70
N HIS A 135 0.06 13.42 5.28
CA HIS A 135 -1.05 14.21 5.83
C HIS A 135 -2.39 13.49 5.71
N PHE A 136 -2.68 12.85 4.57
CA PHE A 136 -3.87 12.03 4.40
C PHE A 136 -3.89 10.86 5.38
N VAL A 137 -2.79 10.10 5.49
CA VAL A 137 -2.66 8.95 6.41
C VAL A 137 -2.97 9.37 7.85
N HIS A 138 -2.32 10.43 8.36
CA HIS A 138 -2.58 10.92 9.72
C HIS A 138 -4.02 11.43 9.88
N ALA A 139 -4.59 12.09 8.87
CA ALA A 139 -6.00 12.54 8.92
C ALA A 139 -7.01 11.38 8.99
N THR A 140 -6.63 10.18 8.55
CA THR A 140 -7.44 8.96 8.73
C THR A 140 -7.27 8.29 10.09
N GLY A 141 -6.45 8.86 10.99
CA GLY A 141 -6.17 8.28 12.31
C GLY A 141 -5.13 7.15 12.30
N HIS A 142 -4.37 7.02 11.22
CA HIS A 142 -3.34 5.99 11.08
C HIS A 142 -1.95 6.58 11.23
N GLU A 143 -1.11 5.94 12.04
CA GLU A 143 0.32 6.24 12.16
C GLU A 143 1.13 5.12 11.47
N PRO A 144 1.89 5.42 10.39
CA PRO A 144 2.60 4.38 9.65
C PRO A 144 3.83 3.88 10.41
N ILE A 145 4.04 2.56 10.37
CA ILE A 145 5.34 1.98 10.71
C ILE A 145 6.24 2.07 9.47
N VAL A 146 7.38 2.72 9.61
CA VAL A 146 8.34 2.85 8.52
C VAL A 146 9.33 1.68 8.56
N ILE A 147 9.50 1.00 7.44
CA ILE A 147 10.44 -0.10 7.28
C ILE A 147 11.35 0.18 6.09
N ASP A 148 12.65 0.01 6.30
CA ASP A 148 13.62 -0.05 5.22
C ASP A 148 13.70 -1.48 4.67
N PHE A 149 13.24 -1.64 3.43
CA PHE A 149 13.28 -2.92 2.72
C PHE A 149 14.60 -3.13 1.94
N GLY A 150 15.57 -2.23 2.07
CA GLY A 150 16.86 -2.26 1.38
C GLY A 150 16.86 -1.51 0.04
N GLU A 151 17.68 -1.93 -0.92
CA GLU A 151 17.61 -1.48 -2.34
C GLU A 151 17.00 -2.55 -3.26
#